data_AF-A0A1S6LLB6-F1
#
_entry.id   AF-A0A1S6LLB6-F1
#
_cell.length_a   1.000
_cell.length_b   1.000
_cell.length_c   1.000
_cell.angle_alpha   90.00
_cell.angle_beta   90.00
_cell.angle_gamma   90.00
#
_symmetry.space_group_name_H-M   'P 1'
#
loop_
_entity.id
_entity.type
_entity.pdbx_description
1 polymer ?
#
loop_
_entity_poly.entity_id
_entity_poly.type
_entity_poly.pdbx_seq_one_letter_code
_entity_poly.pdbx_strand_id
1 'polypeptide(L)'
;MSSMTECRPTECCPEPPKPSDPLTRAQYADRFGPTTRDRIRLADTELRIEIEDDWAGGPGRSGNEMVFGGGKVIRESMGQSIAPRDPQDSTAPETPDTVITGAVILDHWGIVKADVAIRDGRITALGKAYNDETMDPSMEG
;
A
#
# COMPACT_ATOMS: atom_id res chain seq x y z
N MET A 1 -13.40 -40.35 -29.53
CA MET A 1 -14.54 -39.75 -28.79
C MET A 1 -14.13 -39.67 -27.34
N SER A 2 -13.50 -38.56 -26.93
CA SER A 2 -13.06 -38.37 -25.55
C SER A 2 -14.27 -37.94 -24.73
N SER A 3 -14.61 -38.75 -23.72
CA SER A 3 -15.68 -38.49 -22.77
C SER A 3 -15.36 -37.19 -22.02
N MET A 4 -16.21 -36.18 -22.21
CA MET A 4 -16.27 -35.04 -21.30
C MET A 4 -16.78 -35.58 -19.96
N THR A 5 -15.94 -35.56 -18.95
CA THR A 5 -16.36 -35.79 -17.57
C THR A 5 -17.11 -34.55 -17.11
N GLU A 6 -18.45 -34.62 -17.06
CA GLU A 6 -19.28 -33.59 -16.44
C GLU A 6 -19.01 -33.54 -14.93
N CYS A 7 -18.67 -32.35 -14.44
CA CYS A 7 -18.58 -32.05 -13.02
C CYS A 7 -19.95 -32.31 -12.36
N ARG A 8 -19.99 -33.14 -11.31
CA ARG A 8 -21.22 -33.36 -10.53
C ARG A 8 -21.62 -32.08 -9.77
N PRO A 9 -22.92 -31.82 -9.55
CA PRO A 9 -23.41 -30.51 -9.09
C PRO A 9 -23.18 -30.20 -7.61
N THR A 10 -22.49 -31.05 -6.84
CA THR A 10 -22.44 -30.96 -5.37
C THR A 10 -21.04 -31.02 -4.75
N GLU A 11 -19.97 -30.83 -5.52
CA GLU A 11 -18.61 -30.74 -4.96
C GLU A 11 -17.92 -29.42 -5.33
N CYS A 12 -17.80 -28.55 -4.33
CA CYS A 12 -16.69 -27.63 -4.11
C CYS A 12 -16.26 -26.72 -5.27
N CYS A 13 -17.17 -25.97 -5.88
CA CYS A 13 -16.77 -24.63 -6.33
C CYS A 13 -16.66 -23.77 -5.06
N PRO A 14 -15.47 -23.29 -4.64
CA PRO A 14 -15.41 -22.32 -3.57
C PRO A 14 -16.24 -21.12 -3.99
N GLU A 15 -17.25 -20.77 -3.18
CA GLU A 15 -17.97 -19.51 -3.39
C GLU A 15 -16.93 -18.39 -3.45
N PRO A 16 -17.01 -17.47 -4.44
CA PRO A 16 -16.13 -16.33 -4.46
C PRO A 16 -16.24 -15.63 -3.10
N PRO A 17 -15.11 -15.27 -2.47
CA PRO A 17 -15.14 -14.69 -1.14
C PRO A 17 -16.09 -13.50 -1.16
N LYS A 18 -17.04 -13.49 -0.21
CA LYS A 18 -17.94 -12.35 -0.04
C LYS A 18 -17.06 -11.11 0.10
N PRO A 19 -17.30 -10.05 -0.70
CA PRO A 19 -16.57 -8.81 -0.52
C PRO A 19 -16.70 -8.40 0.95
N SER A 20 -15.57 -8.22 1.62
CA SER A 20 -15.60 -7.61 2.95
C SER A 20 -16.30 -6.27 2.83
N ASP A 21 -17.15 -5.93 3.80
CA ASP A 21 -17.77 -4.60 3.83
C ASP A 21 -16.67 -3.53 3.70
N PRO A 22 -16.75 -2.65 2.67
CA PRO A 22 -15.72 -1.64 2.45
C PRO A 22 -15.63 -0.73 3.67
N LEU A 23 -14.40 -0.36 4.03
CA LEU A 23 -14.19 0.54 5.16
C LEU A 23 -14.83 1.89 4.90
N THR A 24 -15.50 2.43 5.91
CA THR A 24 -15.87 3.85 5.89
C THR A 24 -14.62 4.72 5.91
N ARG A 25 -14.69 5.96 5.39
CA ARG A 25 -13.54 6.89 5.40
C ARG A 25 -12.98 7.13 6.79
N ALA A 26 -13.84 7.24 7.80
CA ALA A 26 -13.42 7.41 9.20
C ALA A 26 -12.61 6.20 9.70
N GLN A 27 -13.10 4.98 9.45
CA GLN A 27 -12.38 3.75 9.83
C GLN A 27 -11.07 3.58 9.07
N TYR A 28 -11.01 4.04 7.82
CA TYR A 28 -9.78 4.06 7.05
C TYR A 28 -8.77 5.03 7.66
N ALA A 29 -9.21 6.27 7.93
CA ALA A 29 -8.38 7.31 8.53
C ALA A 29 -7.82 6.91 9.90
N ASP A 30 -8.62 6.24 10.73
CA ASP A 30 -8.17 5.75 12.04
C ASP A 30 -7.05 4.69 11.95
N ARG A 31 -6.96 3.95 10.84
CA ARG A 31 -6.01 2.84 10.67
C ARG A 31 -4.77 3.22 9.88
N PHE A 32 -4.96 3.98 8.81
CA PHE A 32 -3.92 4.26 7.82
C PHE A 32 -3.65 5.76 7.68
N GLY A 33 -4.33 6.60 8.45
CA GLY A 33 -4.32 8.05 8.25
C GLY A 33 -5.27 8.49 7.12
N PRO A 34 -5.54 9.79 7.02
CA PRO A 34 -6.42 10.38 6.01
C PRO A 34 -5.96 10.03 4.58
N THR A 35 -6.87 10.09 3.60
CA THR A 35 -6.59 9.79 2.18
C THR A 35 -7.12 10.91 1.27
N THR A 36 -7.00 10.77 -0.05
CA THR A 36 -7.40 11.76 -1.06
C THR A 36 -8.74 12.44 -0.75
N ARG A 37 -8.78 13.77 -0.69
CA ARG A 37 -9.90 14.65 -0.29
C ARG A 37 -10.22 14.74 1.20
N ASP A 38 -9.54 13.99 2.07
CA ASP A 38 -9.63 14.27 3.51
C ASP A 38 -8.86 15.55 3.82
N ARG A 39 -9.28 16.22 4.90
CA ARG A 39 -8.68 17.49 5.34
C ARG A 39 -8.08 17.37 6.72
N ILE A 40 -6.90 17.95 6.90
CA ILE A 40 -6.20 18.00 8.18
C ILE A 40 -6.11 19.45 8.61
N ARG A 41 -6.54 19.73 9.84
CA ARG A 41 -6.33 21.04 10.47
C ARG A 41 -4.89 21.14 10.96
N LEU A 42 -4.21 22.22 10.61
CA LEU A 42 -2.84 22.44 11.07
C LEU A 42 -2.85 22.96 12.50
N ALA A 43 -2.59 22.06 13.44
CA ALA A 43 -2.54 22.33 14.88
C ALA A 43 -3.80 23.08 15.38
N ASP A 44 -3.61 24.18 16.10
CA ASP A 44 -4.65 25.03 16.68
C ASP A 44 -5.10 26.18 15.75
N THR A 45 -4.67 26.19 14.49
CA THR A 45 -4.98 27.23 13.50
C THR A 45 -6.29 26.99 12.74
N GLU A 46 -6.78 27.98 12.01
CA GLU A 46 -7.90 27.81 11.07
C GLU A 46 -7.51 27.28 9.69
N LEU A 47 -6.22 26.95 9.49
CA LEU A 47 -5.71 26.41 8.23
C LEU A 47 -6.07 24.92 8.12
N ARG A 48 -6.55 24.53 6.94
CA ARG A 48 -6.85 23.16 6.57
C ARG A 48 -6.15 22.82 5.27
N ILE A 49 -5.39 21.73 5.27
CA ILE A 49 -4.80 21.15 4.07
C ILE A 49 -5.69 20.02 3.57
N GLU A 50 -5.85 19.90 2.26
CA GLU A 50 -6.58 18.80 1.62
C GLU A 50 -5.56 17.89 0.91
N ILE A 51 -5.72 16.58 1.07
CA ILE A 51 -4.86 15.61 0.39
C ILE A 51 -5.28 15.51 -1.07
N GLU A 52 -4.38 15.84 -1.99
CA GLU A 52 -4.62 15.89 -3.42
C GLU A 52 -4.58 14.49 -4.05
N ASP A 53 -3.64 13.66 -3.60
CA ASP A 53 -3.48 12.27 -4.06
C ASP A 53 -2.90 11.37 -2.96
N ASP A 54 -3.17 10.07 -3.04
CA ASP A 54 -2.67 9.05 -2.10
C ASP A 54 -1.95 7.95 -2.88
N TRP A 55 -0.63 7.96 -2.82
CA TRP A 55 0.27 7.01 -3.47
C TRP A 55 0.54 5.78 -2.60
N ALA A 56 0.27 5.84 -1.29
CA ALA A 56 0.50 4.72 -0.37
C ALA A 56 -0.68 3.72 -0.36
N GLY A 57 -1.89 4.23 -0.61
CA GLY A 57 -3.14 3.49 -0.61
C GLY A 57 -4.27 4.39 -1.09
N GLY A 58 -5.50 4.15 -0.66
CA GLY A 58 -6.61 5.08 -0.93
C GLY A 58 -7.64 4.56 -1.94
N PRO A 59 -8.54 5.43 -2.42
CA PRO A 59 -9.69 5.04 -3.24
C PRO A 59 -9.25 4.29 -4.50
N GLY A 60 -9.73 3.05 -4.68
CA GLY A 60 -9.38 2.20 -5.82
C GLY A 60 -8.07 1.41 -5.68
N ARG A 61 -7.19 1.76 -4.72
CA ARG A 61 -5.87 1.12 -4.49
C ARG A 61 -5.69 0.58 -3.07
N SER A 62 -6.76 0.54 -2.28
CA SER A 62 -6.75 0.19 -0.86
C SER A 62 -6.70 -1.33 -0.63
N GLY A 63 -6.14 -1.74 0.52
CA GLY A 63 -6.01 -3.14 0.93
C GLY A 63 -4.56 -3.62 1.04
N ASN A 64 -3.63 -2.87 0.46
CA ASN A 64 -2.20 -3.19 0.43
C ASN A 64 -1.35 -2.13 1.14
N GLU A 65 -1.91 -1.41 2.11
CA GLU A 65 -1.19 -0.41 2.89
C GLU A 65 -0.06 -1.04 3.72
N MET A 66 1.11 -0.39 3.74
CA MET A 66 2.27 -0.86 4.48
C MET A 66 2.13 -0.56 5.98
N VAL A 67 1.80 -1.61 6.74
CA VAL A 67 1.64 -1.53 8.21
C VAL A 67 2.58 -2.51 8.90
N PHE A 68 3.41 -1.98 9.81
CA PHE A 68 4.27 -2.76 10.69
C PHE A 68 3.56 -3.14 11.99
N GLY A 69 3.89 -4.32 12.54
CA GLY A 69 3.39 -4.78 13.83
C GLY A 69 3.08 -6.28 13.87
N GLY A 70 2.79 -6.80 15.06
CA GLY A 70 2.44 -8.21 15.25
C GLY A 70 1.22 -8.62 14.41
N GLY A 71 1.39 -9.60 13.52
CA GLY A 71 0.33 -10.08 12.64
C GLY A 71 -0.07 -9.11 11.52
N LYS A 72 0.76 -8.10 11.21
CA LYS A 72 0.51 -7.11 10.15
C LYS A 72 1.25 -7.45 8.84
N VAL A 73 1.26 -6.50 7.92
CA VAL A 73 1.70 -6.65 6.53
C VAL A 73 3.23 -6.76 6.43
N ILE A 74 3.97 -5.88 7.09
CA ILE A 74 5.44 -5.85 7.01
C ILE A 74 6.01 -6.98 7.86
N ARG A 75 6.11 -8.15 7.23
CA ARG A 75 6.72 -9.37 7.74
C ARG A 75 7.35 -10.13 6.58
N GLU A 76 8.34 -10.95 6.90
CA GLU A 76 8.99 -11.85 5.96
C GLU A 76 7.94 -12.74 5.25
N SER A 77 8.17 -13.00 3.95
CA SER A 77 7.23 -13.68 3.04
C SER A 77 5.89 -12.94 2.79
N MET A 78 5.72 -11.70 3.26
CA MET A 78 4.53 -10.85 3.03
C MET A 78 4.97 -9.49 2.48
N GLY A 79 4.70 -8.37 3.17
CA GLY A 79 5.09 -7.03 2.71
C GLY A 79 6.58 -6.71 2.80
N GLN A 80 7.41 -7.63 3.29
CA GLN A 80 8.86 -7.49 3.31
C GLN A 80 9.50 -8.47 2.32
N SER A 81 10.11 -7.94 1.26
CA SER A 81 10.92 -8.69 0.29
C SER A 81 12.15 -9.31 0.94
N ILE A 82 12.65 -10.42 0.38
CA ILE A 82 13.95 -11.01 0.77
C ILE A 82 15.13 -10.36 0.04
N ALA A 83 14.88 -9.37 -0.82
CA ALA A 83 15.90 -8.65 -1.55
C ALA A 83 16.98 -8.09 -0.59
N PRO A 84 18.27 -8.34 -0.86
CA PRO A 84 19.34 -7.78 -0.06
C PRO A 84 19.46 -6.28 -0.32
N ARG A 85 19.98 -5.55 0.66
CA ARG A 85 20.25 -4.10 0.56
C ARG A 85 20.98 -3.71 -0.74
N ASP A 86 22.00 -4.47 -1.08
CA ASP A 86 22.86 -4.26 -2.25
C ASP A 86 22.75 -5.48 -3.18
N PRO A 87 21.73 -5.51 -4.07
CA PRO A 87 21.51 -6.64 -4.97
C PRO A 87 22.63 -6.76 -6.01
N GLN A 88 23.05 -8.00 -6.30
CA GLN A 88 24.01 -8.27 -7.38
C GLN A 88 23.42 -8.04 -8.78
N ASP A 89 22.11 -8.22 -8.92
CA ASP A 89 21.39 -7.97 -10.16
C ASP A 89 21.08 -6.48 -10.29
N SER A 90 21.70 -5.82 -11.27
CA SER A 90 21.51 -4.39 -11.54
C SER A 90 20.10 -4.02 -12.02
N THR A 91 19.26 -5.01 -12.32
CA THR A 91 17.85 -4.81 -12.70
C THR A 91 16.90 -4.87 -11.52
N ALA A 92 17.35 -5.35 -10.36
CA ALA A 92 16.56 -5.38 -9.14
C ALA A 92 16.45 -3.97 -8.52
N PRO A 93 15.27 -3.61 -7.97
CA PRO A 93 15.12 -2.35 -7.26
C PRO A 93 16.02 -2.28 -6.02
N GLU A 94 16.61 -1.11 -5.79
CA GLU A 94 17.43 -0.84 -4.60
C GLU A 94 16.57 -0.88 -3.33
N THR A 95 16.90 -1.74 -2.37
CA THR A 95 16.17 -1.83 -1.10
C THR A 95 16.46 -0.59 -0.22
N PRO A 96 15.44 0.07 0.36
CA PRO A 96 15.66 1.18 1.27
C PRO A 96 16.20 0.73 2.63
N ASP A 97 16.97 1.61 3.29
CA ASP A 97 17.41 1.42 4.68
C ASP A 97 16.25 1.62 5.67
N THR A 98 15.33 2.51 5.33
CA THR A 98 14.17 2.85 6.14
C THR A 98 13.02 3.28 5.26
N VAL A 99 11.79 2.90 5.64
CA VAL A 99 10.56 3.38 5.00
C VAL A 99 9.70 4.05 6.07
N ILE A 100 9.26 5.28 5.81
CA ILE A 100 8.19 5.93 6.58
C ILE A 100 6.89 5.63 5.87
N THR A 101 6.00 4.83 6.48
CA THR A 101 4.78 4.37 5.80
C THR A 101 3.60 5.33 6.02
N GLY A 102 2.79 5.53 4.98
CA GLY A 102 1.54 6.29 5.03
C GLY A 102 1.69 7.76 5.46
N ALA A 103 2.80 8.41 5.13
CA ALA A 103 3.08 9.78 5.53
C ALA A 103 2.24 10.78 4.71
N VAL A 104 1.66 11.78 5.37
CA VAL A 104 1.10 12.96 4.69
C VAL A 104 2.21 13.98 4.50
N ILE A 105 2.55 14.25 3.24
CA ILE A 105 3.61 15.13 2.81
C ILE A 105 2.98 16.45 2.40
N LEU A 106 3.40 17.52 3.06
CA LEU A 106 3.08 18.90 2.71
C LEU A 106 4.37 19.54 2.18
N ASP A 107 4.41 19.87 0.89
CA ASP A 107 5.53 20.57 0.27
C ASP A 107 5.01 21.57 -0.78
N HIS A 108 5.90 22.41 -1.31
CA HIS A 108 5.57 23.47 -2.26
C HIS A 108 4.95 22.98 -3.58
N TRP A 109 5.17 21.72 -3.96
CA TRP A 109 4.62 21.13 -5.18
C TRP A 109 3.27 20.44 -4.97
N GLY A 110 2.82 20.24 -3.73
CA GLY A 110 1.53 19.59 -3.46
C GLY A 110 1.40 18.99 -2.07
N ILE A 111 0.22 18.44 -1.82
CA ILE A 111 -0.13 17.76 -0.57
C ILE A 111 -0.55 16.34 -0.92
N VAL A 112 0.32 15.37 -0.66
CA VAL A 112 0.07 13.96 -1.02
C VAL A 112 0.27 13.06 0.18
N LYS A 113 -0.28 11.86 0.10
CA LYS A 113 0.07 10.78 1.03
C LYS A 113 0.91 9.74 0.31
N ALA A 114 2.03 9.33 0.90
CA ALA A 114 2.95 8.39 0.29
C ALA A 114 3.77 7.64 1.35
N ASP A 115 4.36 6.53 0.94
CA ASP A 115 5.49 5.92 1.63
C ASP A 115 6.78 6.63 1.19
N VAL A 116 7.68 6.88 2.16
CA VAL A 116 8.94 7.59 1.93
C VAL A 116 10.10 6.63 2.12
N ALA A 117 10.85 6.38 1.05
CA ALA A 117 12.06 5.55 1.09
C ALA A 117 13.29 6.40 1.42
N ILE A 118 14.09 5.91 2.38
CA ILE A 118 15.33 6.52 2.81
C ILE A 118 16.47 5.52 2.63
N ARG A 119 17.56 5.95 1.99
CA ARG A 119 18.80 5.19 1.84
C ARG A 119 19.99 6.12 1.96
N ASP A 120 21.01 5.69 2.70
CA ASP A 120 22.23 6.47 2.97
C ASP A 120 21.93 7.91 3.48
N GLY A 121 20.88 8.03 4.30
CA GLY A 121 20.43 9.31 4.87
C GLY A 121 19.74 10.26 3.89
N ARG A 122 19.36 9.80 2.69
CA ARG A 122 18.68 10.60 1.66
C ARG A 122 17.34 10.00 1.29
N ILE A 123 16.40 10.85 0.90
CA ILE A 123 15.14 10.42 0.29
C ILE A 123 15.45 9.90 -1.11
N THR A 124 15.10 8.66 -1.40
CA THR A 124 15.34 8.02 -2.71
C THR A 124 14.07 7.83 -3.53
N ALA A 125 12.92 7.68 -2.87
CA ALA A 125 11.63 7.56 -3.54
C ALA A 125 10.48 8.06 -2.66
N LEU A 126 9.44 8.54 -3.32
CA LEU A 126 8.11 8.78 -2.77
C LEU A 126 7.12 7.95 -3.59
N GLY A 127 6.23 7.20 -2.95
CA GLY A 127 5.26 6.39 -3.68
C GLY A 127 4.63 5.31 -2.81
N LYS A 128 4.52 4.10 -3.36
CA LYS A 128 4.06 2.90 -2.66
C LYS A 128 5.25 2.00 -2.33
N ALA A 129 5.48 1.72 -1.05
CA ALA A 129 6.38 0.63 -0.67
C ALA A 129 5.68 -0.71 -0.90
N TYR A 130 6.44 -1.69 -1.41
CA TYR A 130 5.90 -2.97 -1.83
C TYR A 130 6.95 -4.08 -1.70
N ASN A 131 6.48 -5.32 -1.67
CA ASN A 131 7.31 -6.51 -1.93
C ASN A 131 7.00 -6.99 -3.35
N ASP A 132 7.99 -6.98 -4.23
CA ASP A 132 7.89 -7.40 -5.63
C ASP A 132 7.52 -8.88 -5.81
N GLU A 133 7.75 -9.72 -4.80
CA GLU A 133 7.40 -11.14 -4.82
C GLU A 133 5.90 -11.39 -4.61
N THR A 134 5.20 -10.48 -3.91
CA THR A 134 3.81 -10.71 -3.44
C THR A 134 2.85 -9.59 -3.79
N MET A 135 3.35 -8.45 -4.26
CA MET A 135 2.57 -7.24 -4.51
C MET A 135 2.90 -6.68 -5.89
N ASP A 136 1.86 -6.15 -6.54
CA ASP A 136 2.05 -5.44 -7.81
C ASP A 136 2.64 -4.05 -7.55
N PRO A 137 3.76 -3.67 -8.21
CA PRO A 137 4.29 -2.31 -8.18
C PRO A 137 3.36 -1.29 -8.86
N SER A 138 2.43 -1.74 -9.71
CA SER A 138 1.67 -0.85 -10.57
C SER A 138 0.76 0.09 -9.78
N MET A 139 1.04 1.39 -9.94
CA MET A 139 0.09 2.47 -9.71
C MET A 139 -0.87 2.59 -10.92
N GLU A 140 -1.22 1.49 -11.59
CA GLU A 140 -2.16 1.55 -12.72
C GLU A 140 -3.60 1.63 -12.21
N GLY A 141 -4.07 2.88 -12.18
CA GLY A 141 -5.45 3.32 -12.14
C GLY A 141 -5.53 4.70 -12.76
#